data_AF-A0AAV7RRC2-F1
#
_entry.id   AF-A0AAV7RRC2-F1
#
_cell.length_a   1.000
_cell.length_b   1.000
_cell.length_c   1.000
_cell.angle_alpha   90.00
_cell.angle_beta   90.00
_cell.angle_gamma   90.00
#
_symmetry.space_group_name_H-M   'P 1'
#
loop_
_entity.id
_entity.type
_entity.pdbx_description
1 polymer ?
#
loop_
_entity_poly.entity_id
_entity_poly.type
_entity_poly.pdbx_seq_one_letter_code
_entity_poly.pdbx_strand_id
1 'polypeptide(L)'
;MASISDHSPLTLSLMLPAHKPGRQQWRLNTMLLAYEDTLTELEDTVSHFLAENDTPETSIATLWETLKVVVRGQFIAIAARQNALRRDKRQQLEDEIRGLEETHRQSGSLAVRRQLQALDEGKAEYALLRTKQKFYTGGNRAGRLLAHRLRIQATER
;
A
#
# COMPACT_ATOMS: atom_id res chain seq x y z
N MET A 1 13.29 -11.26 48.12
CA MET A 1 13.18 -10.73 46.74
C MET A 1 13.22 -11.92 45.80
N ALA A 2 12.08 -12.28 45.20
CA ALA A 2 11.94 -13.49 44.40
C ALA A 2 12.54 -13.30 43.00
N SER A 3 13.38 -14.24 42.56
CA SER A 3 13.81 -14.37 41.17
C SER A 3 12.64 -14.89 40.34
N ILE A 4 12.24 -14.18 39.29
CA ILE A 4 11.02 -14.45 38.50
C ILE A 4 11.24 -15.55 37.42
N SER A 5 12.47 -16.04 37.20
CA SER A 5 12.71 -17.12 36.22
C SER A 5 14.08 -17.80 36.39
N ASP A 6 14.13 -19.11 36.20
CA ASP A 6 15.37 -19.93 36.10
C ASP A 6 16.00 -19.89 34.69
N HIS A 7 15.45 -19.09 33.77
CA HIS A 7 15.98 -18.94 32.43
C HIS A 7 17.01 -17.81 32.34
N SER A 8 18.22 -18.16 31.89
CA SER A 8 19.27 -17.17 31.59
C SER A 8 18.83 -16.25 30.44
N PRO A 9 19.01 -14.92 30.55
CA PRO A 9 18.67 -13.99 29.48
C PRO A 9 19.58 -14.21 28.27
N LEU A 10 18.98 -14.53 27.13
CA LEU A 10 19.69 -14.65 25.86
C LEU A 10 19.66 -13.28 25.14
N THR A 11 20.83 -12.68 24.96
CA THR A 11 20.95 -11.38 24.30
C THR A 11 21.54 -11.57 22.90
N LEU A 12 20.83 -11.10 21.88
CA LEU A 12 21.29 -11.10 20.49
C LEU A 12 21.63 -9.67 20.08
N SER A 13 22.84 -9.45 19.55
CA SER A 13 23.23 -8.19 18.93
C SER A 13 23.38 -8.38 17.43
N LEU A 14 22.55 -7.68 16.65
CA LEU A 14 22.55 -7.73 15.19
C LEU A 14 23.14 -6.43 14.63
N MET A 15 24.26 -6.53 13.93
CA MET A 15 24.76 -5.43 13.09
C MET A 15 24.26 -5.62 11.66
N LEU A 16 23.12 -5.00 11.35
CA LEU A 16 22.58 -5.00 9.99
C LEU A 16 23.33 -3.97 9.15
N PRO A 17 23.88 -4.33 7.98
CA PRO A 17 24.47 -3.35 7.08
C PRO A 17 23.42 -2.33 6.65
N ALA A 18 23.84 -1.07 6.44
CA ALA A 18 22.96 -0.03 5.94
C ALA A 18 22.25 -0.49 4.67
N HIS A 19 20.92 -0.43 4.68
CA HIS A 19 20.12 -0.81 3.52
C HIS A 19 20.47 0.10 2.35
N LYS A 20 21.11 -0.45 1.32
CA LYS A 20 21.24 0.21 0.02
C LYS A 20 19.99 -0.14 -0.78
N PRO A 21 19.02 0.78 -0.95
CA PRO A 21 17.90 0.48 -1.81
C PRO A 21 18.45 0.24 -3.22
N GLY A 22 18.24 -0.96 -3.74
CA GLY A 22 18.52 -1.26 -5.15
C GLY A 22 17.68 -0.40 -6.09
N ARG A 23 17.82 -0.60 -7.40
CA ARG A 23 17.00 0.09 -8.41
C ARG A 23 15.52 -0.10 -8.09
N GLN A 24 14.86 0.97 -7.64
CA GLN A 24 13.45 0.97 -7.30
C GLN A 24 12.64 0.79 -8.59
N GLN A 25 12.13 -0.43 -8.81
CA GLN A 25 11.13 -0.66 -9.84
C GLN A 25 9.82 -0.06 -9.34
N TRP A 26 9.24 0.83 -10.14
CA TRP A 26 7.90 1.33 -9.88
C TRP A 26 6.90 0.17 -9.83
N ARG A 27 5.97 0.26 -8.90
CA ARG A 27 4.86 -0.67 -8.76
C ARG A 27 3.59 0.14 -8.59
N LEU A 28 2.53 -0.28 -9.26
CA LEU A 28 1.22 0.32 -9.13
C LEU A 28 0.74 0.22 -7.67
N ASN A 29 0.25 1.33 -7.12
CA ASN A 29 -0.51 1.30 -5.88
C ASN A 29 -1.93 0.79 -6.19
N THR A 30 -2.15 -0.51 -5.98
CA THR A 30 -3.45 -1.14 -6.29
C THR A 30 -4.59 -0.64 -5.42
N MET A 31 -4.32 0.01 -4.28
CA MET A 31 -5.37 0.65 -3.48
C MET A 31 -6.04 1.81 -4.23
N LEU A 32 -5.36 2.41 -5.21
CA LEU A 32 -5.96 3.45 -6.03
C LEU A 32 -7.17 2.93 -6.79
N LEU A 33 -7.11 1.68 -7.28
CA LEU A 33 -8.19 1.04 -8.05
C LEU A 33 -9.46 0.80 -7.23
N ALA A 34 -9.43 0.99 -5.91
CA ALA A 34 -10.62 0.88 -5.07
C ALA A 34 -11.50 2.13 -5.12
N TYR A 35 -10.98 3.26 -5.63
CA TYR A 35 -11.72 4.52 -5.71
C TYR A 35 -12.35 4.67 -7.09
N GLU A 36 -13.66 4.84 -7.14
CA GLU A 36 -14.42 4.98 -8.38
C GLU A 36 -13.97 6.19 -9.21
N ASP A 37 -13.69 7.33 -8.58
CA ASP A 37 -13.15 8.54 -9.22
C ASP A 37 -11.85 8.26 -10.01
N THR A 38 -11.02 7.33 -9.54
CA THR A 38 -9.78 6.99 -10.23
C THR A 38 -10.01 6.11 -11.45
N LEU A 39 -11.09 5.32 -11.43
CA LEU A 39 -11.49 4.50 -12.56
C LEU A 39 -12.11 5.38 -13.65
N THR A 40 -12.98 6.31 -13.28
CA THR A 40 -13.55 7.27 -14.23
C THR A 40 -12.48 8.16 -14.87
N GLU A 41 -11.57 8.74 -14.07
CA GLU A 41 -10.44 9.52 -14.62
C GLU A 41 -9.57 8.69 -15.58
N LEU A 42 -9.41 7.40 -15.31
CA LEU A 42 -8.62 6.51 -16.16
C LEU A 42 -9.36 6.15 -17.45
N GLU A 43 -10.65 5.84 -17.38
CA GLU A 43 -11.49 5.57 -18.55
C GLU A 43 -11.50 6.76 -19.50
N ASP A 44 -11.66 7.97 -18.97
CA ASP A 44 -11.58 9.21 -19.74
C ASP A 44 -10.19 9.37 -20.39
N THR A 45 -9.12 9.12 -19.62
CA THR A 45 -7.74 9.21 -20.13
C THR A 45 -7.50 8.23 -21.28
N VAL A 46 -7.94 6.98 -21.14
CA VAL A 46 -7.78 5.94 -22.16
C VAL A 46 -8.60 6.28 -23.40
N SER A 47 -9.86 6.70 -23.22
CA SER A 47 -10.75 7.06 -24.32
C SER A 47 -10.21 8.23 -25.11
N HIS A 48 -9.75 9.28 -24.43
CA HIS A 48 -9.13 10.44 -25.06
C HIS A 48 -7.85 10.07 -25.80
N PHE A 49 -6.98 9.27 -25.16
CA PHE A 49 -5.73 8.81 -25.79
C PHE A 49 -6.00 8.04 -27.08
N LEU A 50 -6.94 7.10 -27.07
CA LEU A 50 -7.27 6.30 -28.25
C LEU A 50 -7.87 7.16 -29.36
N ALA A 51 -8.77 8.09 -29.02
CA ALA A 51 -9.38 8.99 -30.00
C ALA A 51 -8.37 9.84 -30.76
N GLU A 52 -7.26 10.23 -30.12
CA GLU A 52 -6.22 11.06 -30.75
C GLU A 52 -5.12 10.27 -31.44
N ASN A 53 -4.82 9.05 -30.98
CA ASN A 53 -3.61 8.32 -31.37
C ASN A 53 -3.89 7.05 -32.20
N ASP A 54 -5.12 6.54 -32.23
CA ASP A 54 -5.50 5.39 -33.06
C ASP A 54 -5.70 5.82 -34.52
N THR A 55 -4.59 6.00 -35.20
CA THR A 55 -4.50 6.43 -36.60
C THR A 55 -3.93 5.31 -37.48
N PRO A 56 -4.29 5.24 -38.77
CA PRO A 56 -3.78 4.19 -39.68
C PRO A 56 -2.25 4.13 -39.78
N GLU A 57 -1.57 5.25 -39.51
CA GLU A 57 -0.11 5.37 -39.54
C GLU A 57 0.56 4.82 -38.27
N THR A 58 -0.17 4.73 -37.16
CA THR A 58 0.38 4.28 -35.87
C THR A 58 0.32 2.76 -35.75
N SER A 59 1.47 2.13 -35.48
CA SER A 59 1.48 0.69 -35.21
C SER A 59 0.79 0.35 -33.89
N ILE A 60 0.04 -0.77 -33.85
CA ILE A 60 -0.63 -1.26 -32.63
C ILE A 60 0.36 -1.44 -31.47
N ALA A 61 1.59 -1.88 -31.77
CA ALA A 61 2.64 -2.05 -30.77
C ALA A 61 3.02 -0.69 -30.14
N THR A 62 3.25 0.33 -30.98
CA THR A 62 3.55 1.68 -30.52
C THR A 62 2.39 2.23 -29.68
N LEU A 63 1.15 2.09 -30.17
CA LEU A 63 -0.06 2.54 -29.50
C LEU A 63 -0.20 1.92 -28.09
N TRP A 64 0.06 0.62 -27.96
CA TRP A 64 0.00 -0.08 -26.68
C TRP A 64 1.12 0.34 -25.72
N GLU A 65 2.36 0.47 -26.20
CA GLU A 65 3.47 0.92 -25.36
C GLU A 65 3.26 2.34 -24.84
N THR A 66 2.80 3.26 -25.69
CA THR A 66 2.52 4.64 -25.30
C THR A 66 1.33 4.74 -24.35
N LEU A 67 0.24 4.00 -24.61
CA LEU A 67 -0.90 3.94 -23.69
C LEU A 67 -0.48 3.50 -22.28
N LYS A 68 0.34 2.46 -22.16
CA LYS A 68 0.86 2.01 -20.86
C LYS A 68 1.66 3.09 -20.14
N VAL A 69 2.45 3.88 -20.87
CA VAL A 69 3.23 5.00 -20.29
C VAL A 69 2.29 6.10 -19.80
N VAL A 70 1.27 6.45 -20.59
CA VAL A 70 0.24 7.45 -20.24
C VAL A 70 -0.52 7.02 -18.99
N VAL A 71 -1.07 5.81 -18.98
CA VAL A 71 -1.80 5.23 -17.83
C VAL A 71 -0.92 5.22 -16.57
N ARG A 72 0.36 4.84 -16.70
CA ARG A 72 1.29 4.89 -15.58
C ARG A 72 1.52 6.31 -15.08
N GLY A 73 1.67 7.29 -15.98
CA GLY A 73 1.79 8.70 -15.64
C GLY A 73 0.57 9.18 -14.83
N GLN A 74 -0.62 8.80 -15.28
CA GLN A 74 -1.88 9.11 -14.60
C GLN A 74 -1.91 8.55 -13.17
N PHE A 75 -1.56 7.29 -12.97
CA PHE A 75 -1.49 6.71 -11.62
C PHE A 75 -0.47 7.41 -10.72
N ILE A 76 0.67 7.83 -11.27
CA ILE A 76 1.68 8.59 -10.51
C ILE A 76 1.12 9.95 -10.08
N ALA A 77 0.45 10.66 -10.98
CA ALA A 77 -0.18 11.95 -10.70
C ALA A 77 -1.26 11.83 -9.61
N ILE A 78 -2.16 10.85 -9.74
CA ILE A 78 -3.20 10.56 -8.75
C ILE A 78 -2.57 10.23 -7.39
N ALA A 79 -1.55 9.36 -7.36
CA ALA A 79 -0.86 9.00 -6.13
C ALA A 79 -0.20 10.22 -5.46
N ALA A 80 0.44 11.09 -6.25
CA ALA A 80 1.07 12.32 -5.75
C ALA A 80 0.03 13.27 -5.15
N ARG A 81 -1.10 13.49 -5.84
CA ARG A 81 -2.23 14.29 -5.37
C ARG A 81 -2.80 13.76 -4.04
N GLN A 82 -3.11 12.46 -3.97
CA GLN A 82 -3.61 11.85 -2.73
C GLN A 82 -2.59 11.94 -1.58
N ASN A 83 -1.31 11.76 -1.86
CA ASN A 83 -0.27 11.90 -0.85
C ASN A 83 -0.16 13.34 -0.33
N ALA A 84 -0.36 14.35 -1.18
CA ALA A 84 -0.43 15.74 -0.76
C ALA A 84 -1.62 15.99 0.16
N LEU A 85 -2.82 15.55 -0.23
CA LEU A 85 -4.05 15.69 0.57
C LEU A 85 -3.92 15.00 1.94
N ARG A 86 -3.36 13.79 1.99
CA ARG A 86 -3.15 13.07 3.27
C ARG A 86 -2.15 13.78 4.18
N ARG A 87 -1.10 14.40 3.62
CA ARG A 87 -0.12 15.19 4.40
C ARG A 87 -0.77 16.43 4.98
N ASP A 88 -1.51 17.17 4.17
CA ASP A 88 -2.21 18.37 4.61
C ASP A 88 -3.24 18.06 5.70
N LYS A 89 -4.06 17.03 5.50
CA LYS A 89 -5.03 16.58 6.51
C LYS A 89 -4.37 16.16 7.82
N ARG A 90 -3.22 15.48 7.75
CA ARG A 90 -2.45 15.12 8.94
C ARG A 90 -1.95 16.35 9.69
N GLN A 91 -1.35 17.30 8.97
CA GLN A 91 -0.85 18.54 9.56
C GLN A 91 -1.96 19.29 10.30
N GLN A 92 -3.12 19.43 9.66
CA GLN A 92 -4.30 20.05 10.28
C GLN A 92 -4.72 19.35 11.58
N LEU A 93 -4.76 18.02 11.59
CA LEU A 93 -5.13 17.24 12.78
C LEU A 93 -4.08 17.37 13.89
N GLU A 94 -2.79 17.40 13.54
CA GLU A 94 -1.69 17.60 14.51
C GLU A 94 -1.74 18.99 15.14
N ASP A 95 -2.03 20.03 14.35
CA ASP A 95 -2.19 21.40 14.84
C ASP A 95 -3.45 21.55 15.72
N GLU A 96 -4.56 20.90 15.33
CA GLU A 96 -5.78 20.86 16.14
C GLU A 96 -5.54 20.17 17.50
N ILE A 97 -4.83 19.03 17.51
CA ILE A 97 -4.45 18.35 18.75
C ILE A 97 -3.60 19.28 19.63
N ARG A 98 -2.61 19.98 19.06
CA ARG A 98 -1.73 20.88 19.81
C ARG A 98 -2.53 22.01 20.48
N GLY A 99 -3.43 22.66 19.74
CA GLY A 99 -4.28 23.72 20.30
C GLY A 99 -5.24 23.19 21.37
N LEU A 100 -5.80 21.99 21.18
CA LEU A 100 -6.65 21.34 22.17
C LEU A 100 -5.88 20.93 23.43
N GLU A 101 -4.63 20.51 23.33
CA GLU A 101 -3.79 20.15 24.48
C GLU A 101 -3.39 21.39 25.30
N GLU A 102 -3.15 22.52 24.64
CA GLU A 102 -2.91 23.82 25.28
C GLU A 102 -4.16 24.32 26.02
N THR A 103 -5.35 24.14 25.43
CA THR A 103 -6.63 24.62 25.99
C THR A 103 -7.22 23.65 27.03
N HIS A 104 -7.06 22.34 26.82
CA HIS A 104 -7.58 21.27 27.66
C HIS A 104 -6.47 20.26 27.99
N ARG A 105 -5.76 20.49 29.09
CA ARG A 105 -4.63 19.65 29.59
C ARG A 105 -4.97 18.16 29.81
N GLN A 106 -6.24 17.76 29.75
CA GLN A 106 -6.70 16.39 30.03
C GLN A 106 -7.76 15.84 29.04
N SER A 107 -8.26 16.63 28.10
CA SER A 107 -9.40 16.25 27.25
C SER A 107 -9.13 16.58 25.78
N GLY A 108 -7.99 16.14 25.24
CA GLY A 108 -7.76 16.16 23.81
C GLY A 108 -8.85 15.34 23.11
N SER A 109 -9.64 16.00 22.27
CA SER A 109 -10.81 15.43 21.57
C SER A 109 -10.51 14.04 21.00
N LEU A 110 -11.10 13.01 21.62
CA LEU A 110 -11.01 11.61 21.20
C LEU A 110 -11.32 11.44 19.70
N ALA A 111 -12.17 12.31 19.14
CA ALA A 111 -12.52 12.30 17.72
C ALA A 111 -11.33 12.64 16.81
N VAL A 112 -10.55 13.68 17.13
CA VAL A 112 -9.39 14.12 16.33
C VAL A 112 -8.29 13.06 16.37
N ARG A 113 -8.05 12.47 17.55
CA ARG A 113 -7.09 11.37 17.72
C ARG A 113 -7.51 10.12 16.93
N ARG A 114 -8.79 9.77 16.91
CA ARG A 114 -9.31 8.67 16.07
C ARG A 114 -9.10 8.93 14.58
N GLN A 115 -9.30 10.17 14.11
CA GLN A 115 -9.06 10.52 12.71
C GLN A 115 -7.58 10.39 12.33
N LEU A 116 -6.66 10.80 13.20
CA LEU A 116 -5.22 10.61 12.99
C LEU A 116 -4.86 9.12 12.96
N GLN A 117 -5.40 8.33 13.89
CA GLN A 117 -5.20 6.88 13.94
C GLN A 117 -5.68 6.20 12.65
N ALA A 118 -6.84 6.60 12.11
CA ALA A 118 -7.34 6.07 10.83
C ALA A 118 -6.38 6.35 9.65
N LEU A 119 -5.70 7.50 9.64
CA LEU A 119 -4.67 7.80 8.63
C LEU A 119 -3.43 6.89 8.76
N ASP A 120 -3.06 6.54 9.98
CA ASP A 120 -1.95 5.62 10.24
C ASP A 120 -2.32 4.16 9.94
N GLU A 121 -3.55 3.76 10.24
CA GLU A 121 -4.11 2.46 9.87
C GLU A 121 -4.09 2.26 8.35
N GLY A 122 -4.48 3.27 7.56
CA GLY A 122 -4.39 3.20 6.10
C GLY A 122 -2.95 3.04 5.57
N LYS A 123 -1.96 3.67 6.24
CA LYS A 123 -0.54 3.45 5.90
C LYS A 123 -0.08 2.04 6.25
N ALA A 124 -0.51 1.53 7.41
CA ALA A 124 -0.22 0.17 7.83
C ALA A 124 -0.81 -0.85 6.85
N GLU A 125 -2.07 -0.68 6.45
CA GLU A 125 -2.75 -1.53 5.47
C GLU A 125 -1.99 -1.55 4.13
N TYR A 126 -1.58 -0.39 3.62
CA TYR A 126 -0.77 -0.32 2.40
C TYR A 126 0.57 -1.07 2.54
N ALA A 127 1.24 -0.96 3.69
CA ALA A 127 2.47 -1.69 3.96
C ALA A 127 2.25 -3.21 4.04
N LEU A 128 1.15 -3.66 4.65
CA LEU A 128 0.77 -5.08 4.72
C LEU A 128 0.46 -5.64 3.32
N LEU A 129 -0.24 -4.87 2.49
CA LEU A 129 -0.51 -5.22 1.10
C LEU A 129 0.79 -5.34 0.30
N ARG A 130 1.69 -4.37 0.44
CA ARG A 130 2.98 -4.33 -0.27
C ARG A 130 3.91 -5.47 0.13
N THR A 131 3.91 -5.87 1.39
CA THR A 131 4.70 -7.00 1.92
C THR A 131 4.06 -8.35 1.60
N LYS A 132 2.90 -8.37 0.92
CA LYS A 132 2.15 -9.60 0.63
C LYS A 132 1.91 -10.42 1.89
N GLN A 133 1.64 -9.75 3.03
CA GLN A 133 1.54 -10.40 4.35
C GLN A 133 0.69 -11.69 4.31
N LYS A 134 -0.47 -11.66 3.63
CA LYS A 134 -1.36 -12.82 3.47
C LYS A 134 -0.69 -14.04 2.83
N PHE A 135 0.24 -13.84 1.90
CA PHE A 135 1.03 -14.93 1.29
C PHE A 135 2.00 -15.55 2.29
N TYR A 136 2.60 -14.75 3.18
CA TYR A 136 3.57 -15.23 4.17
C TYR A 136 2.89 -15.85 5.40
N THR A 137 1.82 -15.23 5.92
CA THR A 137 1.06 -15.77 7.06
C THR A 137 0.26 -17.02 6.69
N GLY A 138 -0.07 -17.18 5.42
CA GLY A 138 -0.71 -18.39 4.87
C GLY A 138 0.26 -19.51 4.50
N GLY A 139 1.58 -19.29 4.52
CA GLY A 139 2.58 -20.23 4.02
C GLY A 139 2.66 -21.56 4.77
N ASN A 140 2.34 -21.57 6.07
CA ASN A 140 2.29 -22.80 6.88
C ASN A 140 0.98 -23.59 6.73
N ARG A 141 -0.02 -23.06 6.01
CA ARG A 141 -1.23 -23.81 5.64
C ARG A 141 -1.05 -24.31 4.21
N ALA A 142 -1.45 -25.55 3.94
CA ALA A 142 -1.46 -26.04 2.57
C ALA A 142 -2.39 -25.17 1.72
N GLY A 143 -1.82 -24.31 0.87
CA GLY A 143 -2.58 -23.50 -0.06
C GLY A 143 -3.41 -24.36 -1.02
N ARG A 144 -4.41 -23.77 -1.68
CA ARG A 144 -5.32 -24.48 -2.60
C ARG A 144 -4.60 -25.38 -3.61
N LEU A 145 -3.45 -24.95 -4.12
CA LEU A 145 -2.61 -25.71 -5.06
C LEU A 145 -1.95 -26.94 -4.41
N LEU A 146 -1.46 -26.82 -3.18
CA LEU A 146 -0.88 -27.95 -2.45
C LEU A 146 -1.97 -28.94 -2.04
N ALA A 147 -3.11 -28.46 -1.54
CA ALA A 147 -4.26 -29.32 -1.22
C ALA A 147 -4.78 -30.06 -2.46
N HIS A 148 -4.81 -29.40 -3.63
CA HIS A 148 -5.18 -30.02 -4.90
C HIS A 148 -4.16 -31.08 -5.35
N ARG A 149 -2.85 -30.79 -5.26
CA ARG A 149 -1.80 -31.78 -5.57
C ARG A 149 -1.83 -32.99 -4.63
N LEU A 150 -2.03 -32.76 -3.34
CA LEU A 150 -2.17 -33.85 -2.35
C LEU A 150 -3.41 -34.71 -2.62
N ARG A 151 -4.52 -34.11 -3.08
CA ARG A 151 -5.70 -34.86 -3.52
C ARG A 151 -5.40 -35.74 -4.73
N ILE A 152 -4.75 -35.20 -5.76
CA ILE A 152 -4.36 -35.96 -6.95
C ILE A 152 -3.47 -37.15 -6.56
N GLN A 153 -2.43 -36.90 -5.75
CA GLN A 153 -1.52 -37.96 -5.28
C GLN A 153 -2.21 -39.01 -4.41
N ALA A 154 -3.26 -38.63 -3.66
CA ALA A 154 -4.04 -39.57 -2.86
C ALA A 154 -5.00 -40.41 -3.71
N THR A 155 -5.47 -39.91 -4.85
CA THR A 155 -6.32 -40.65 -5.79
C THR A 155 -5.54 -41.53 -6.78
N GLU A 156 -4.25 -41.27 -6.96
CA GLU A 156 -3.34 -42.03 -7.85
C GLU A 156 -2.64 -43.22 -7.15
N ARG A 157 -2.97 -43.50 -5.88
CA ARG A 157 -2.55 -44.68 -5.13
C ARG A 157 -3.67 -45.71 -5.04
#